data_AF-A0ABD7NA83-F1
#
_entry.id   AF-A0ABD7NA83-F1
#
_cell.length_a   1.000
_cell.length_b   1.000
_cell.length_c   1.000
_cell.angle_alpha   90.00
_cell.angle_beta   90.00
_cell.angle_gamma   90.00
#
_symmetry.space_group_name_H-M   'P 1'
#
loop_
_entity.id
_entity.type
_entity.pdbx_description
1 polymer ?
#
loop_
_entity_poly.entity_id
_entity_poly.type
_entity_poly.pdbx_seq_one_letter_code
_entity_poly.pdbx_strand_id
1 'polypeptide(L)' 'MYRMKQLLGDSLTLRDYDGQVAEAMAMVRALNRMTKAGMPESVRIA' A
#
# COMPACT_ATOMS: atom_id res chain seq x y z
N MET A 1 8.19 5.05 -5.60
CA MET A 1 6.73 5.23 -5.41
C MET A 1 5.86 4.47 -6.40
N TYR A 2 6.28 4.24 -7.65
CA TYR A 2 5.45 3.54 -8.66
C TYR A 2 4.92 2.16 -8.22
N ARG A 3 5.78 1.28 -7.70
CA ARG A 3 5.40 -0.07 -7.25
C ARG A 3 4.42 -0.06 -6.07
N MET A 4 4.53 0.93 -5.19
CA MET A 4 3.61 1.12 -4.07
C MET A 4 2.18 1.40 -4.56
N LYS A 5 2.08 2.29 -5.55
CA LYS A 5 0.82 2.70 -6.17
C LYS A 5 0.14 1.54 -6.92
N GLN A 6 0.90 0.64 -7.53
CA GLN A 6 0.35 -0.58 -8.12
C GLN A 6 -0.26 -1.54 -7.08
N LEU A 7 0.34 -1.66 -5.90
CA LEU A 7 -0.10 -2.61 -4.87
C LEU A 7 -1.24 -2.07 -4.01
N LEU A 8 -1.20 -0.79 -3.67
CA LEU A 8 -2.13 -0.17 -2.73
C LEU A 8 -3.19 0.70 -3.44
N GLY A 9 -3.05 0.93 -4.74
CA GLY A 9 -3.87 1.87 -5.49
C GLY A 9 -3.41 3.32 -5.33
N ASP A 10 -4.07 4.21 -6.07
CA ASP A 10 -3.76 5.65 -6.11
C ASP A 10 -4.76 6.52 -5.33
N SER A 11 -5.82 5.92 -4.78
CA SER A 11 -6.94 6.64 -4.16
C SER A 11 -7.56 5.84 -3.01
N LEU A 12 -8.16 6.55 -2.05
CA LEU A 12 -9.04 5.95 -1.05
C LEU A 12 -10.38 5.56 -1.69
N THR A 13 -10.90 4.41 -1.31
CA THR A 13 -12.08 3.79 -1.92
C THR A 13 -13.33 3.95 -1.07
N LEU A 14 -13.16 4.15 0.24
CA LEU A 14 -14.27 4.33 1.18
C LEU A 14 -14.85 5.75 1.13
N ARG A 15 -16.16 5.85 1.38
CA ARG A 15 -16.90 7.11 1.31
C ARG A 15 -17.02 7.83 2.64
N ASP A 16 -16.98 7.09 3.74
CA ASP A 16 -17.01 7.64 5.09
C ASP A 16 -15.61 8.09 5.53
N TYR A 17 -15.56 9.21 6.25
CA TYR A 17 -14.29 9.79 6.69
C TYR A 17 -13.47 8.83 7.57
N ASP A 18 -14.12 8.18 8.54
CA ASP A 18 -13.44 7.24 9.44
C ASP A 18 -12.92 6.02 8.68
N GLY A 19 -13.67 5.54 7.70
CA GLY A 19 -13.26 4.50 6.76
C GLY A 19 -12.04 4.91 5.95
N GLN A 20 -12.01 6.15 5.43
CA GLN A 20 -10.84 6.69 4.75
C GLN A 20 -9.61 6.77 5.66
N VAL A 21 -9.77 7.19 6.92
CA VAL A 21 -8.69 7.21 7.90
C VAL A 21 -8.18 5.79 8.18
N ALA A 22 -9.09 4.82 8.35
CA ALA A 22 -8.73 3.43 8.58
C ALA A 22 -8.00 2.80 7.37
N GLU A 23 -8.47 3.09 6.16
CA GLU A 23 -7.88 2.65 4.89
C GLU A 23 -6.44 3.19 4.75
N ALA A 24 -6.24 4.49 4.96
CA ALA A 24 -4.92 5.11 4.93
C ALA A 24 -3.98 4.52 5.98
N MET A 25 -4.46 4.29 7.20
CA MET A 25 -3.67 3.70 8.29
C MET A 25 -3.27 2.24 7.99
N ALA A 26 -4.14 1.46 7.35
CA ALA A 26 -3.83 0.11 6.91
C ALA A 26 -2.71 0.10 5.85
N MET A 27 -2.79 1.00 4.87
CA MET A 27 -1.77 1.18 3.83
C MET A 27 -0.41 1.55 4.43
N VAL A 28 -0.36 2.51 5.37
CA VAL A 28 0.88 2.89 6.06
C VAL A 28 1.48 1.73 6.86
N ARG A 29 0.66 0.94 7.54
CA ARG A 29 1.12 -0.25 8.27
C ARG A 29 1.70 -1.32 7.34
N ALA A 30 1.04 -1.57 6.21
CA ALA A 30 1.54 -2.49 5.19
C ALA A 30 2.90 -2.03 4.65
N LEU A 31 3.02 -0.74 4.32
CA LEU A 31 4.28 -0.14 3.87
C LEU A 31 5.38 -0.28 4.92
N ASN A 32 5.11 0.08 6.17
CA ASN A 32 6.10 -0.04 7.25
C ASN A 32 6.58 -1.48 7.44
N ARG A 33 5.70 -2.47 7.28
CA ARG A 33 6.08 -3.88 7.35
C ARG A 33 6.98 -4.29 6.18
N MET A 34 6.66 -3.86 4.97
CA MET A 34 7.48 -4.12 3.78
C MET A 34 8.87 -3.47 3.87
N THR A 35 8.95 -2.22 4.33
CA THR A 35 10.24 -1.53 4.51
C THR A 35 11.10 -2.24 5.55
N LYS A 36 10.50 -2.68 6.67
CA LYS A 36 11.23 -3.42 7.73
C LYS A 36 11.69 -4.80 7.28
N ALA A 37 10.90 -5.50 6.46
CA ALA A 37 11.23 -6.84 5.98
C ALA A 37 12.20 -6.85 4.78
N GLY A 38 12.54 -5.68 4.22
CA GLY A 38 13.15 -5.56 2.91
C GLY A 38 12.11 -5.60 1.81
N MET A 39 12.20 -4.69 0.84
CA MET A 39 11.27 -4.67 -0.28
C MET A 39 11.48 -5.91 -1.17
N PRO A 40 10.43 -6.67 -1.51
CA PRO A 40 10.58 -7.81 -2.41
C PRO A 40 11.00 -7.34 -3.80
N GLU A 41 11.95 -8.03 -4.42
CA GLU A 41 12.27 -7.83 -5.84
C GLU A 41 11.18 -8.45 -6.71
N SER A 42 10.61 -7.65 -7.61
CA SER A 42 9.66 -8.16 -8.60
C SER A 42 10.46 -8.74 -9.76
N VAL A 43 10.47 -10.06 -9.89
CA VAL A 43 11.03 -10.74 -11.05
C VAL A 43 9.92 -10.86 -12.10
N ARG A 44 10.17 -10.33 -13.31
CA ARG A 44 9.30 -10.57 -14.45
C ARG A 44 9.60 -11.97 -14.99
N ILE A 45 8.66 -12.89 -14.86
CA ILE A 45 8.75 -14.22 -15.48
C ILE A 45 8.27 -14.07 -16.93
N ALA A 46 9.14 -14.40 -17.88
CA ALA A 46 8.87 -14.37 -19.33
C ALA A 46 8.11 -15.63 -19.77
#